data_AF-F9FDV5-F1
#
_entry.id   AF-F9FDV5-F1
#
_cell.length_a   1.000
_cell.length_b   1.000
_cell.length_c   1.000
_cell.angle_alpha   90.00
_cell.angle_beta   90.00
_cell.angle_gamma   90.00
#
_symmetry.space_group_name_H-M   'P 1'
#
loop_
_entity.id
_entity.type
_entity.pdbx_description
1 polymer ?
#
loop_
_entity_poly.entity_id
_entity_poly.type
_entity_poly.pdbx_seq_one_letter_code
_entity_poly.pdbx_strand_id
1 'polypeptide(L)'
;MDQATGRLVPPFSKEDALLRDVRRVGPFLDTGKDTTSYLRADLETPRLDKIYSFLWLAGLPRPARPLHRQNLLMRTIYLTENPDEHLVWHDASLFIKPIPAYLLDYEFWEQDLCNDITLYESAYGLLMSYVWLVRHPSDLRVASRAGLLPADIDWNNWVAFVTDLNVRLDSTMLCNVDRRYRYGELRLSRLNTLYRLGLAGFSLRNVVYGFMSGSLFCRPCRWH
;
A
#
# COMPACT_ATOMS: atom_id res chain seq x y z
N MET A 1 35.12 -0.72 -2.44
CA MET A 1 34.24 0.24 -1.73
C MET A 1 33.20 -0.60 -1.03
N ASP A 2 33.57 -1.09 0.15
CA ASP A 2 32.73 -1.96 0.95
C ASP A 2 31.59 -1.12 1.53
N GLN A 3 30.39 -1.27 0.96
CA GLN A 3 29.19 -0.85 1.65
C GLN A 3 29.02 -1.81 2.82
N ALA A 4 29.17 -1.30 4.04
CA ALA A 4 28.75 -2.01 5.23
C ALA A 4 27.28 -2.40 5.04
N THR A 5 27.03 -3.68 4.76
CA THR A 5 25.69 -4.26 4.65
C THR A 5 25.11 -4.34 6.05
N GLY A 6 24.65 -3.19 6.55
CA GLY A 6 23.81 -3.13 7.74
C GLY A 6 22.59 -4.01 7.49
N ARG A 7 22.44 -5.07 8.27
CA ARG A 7 21.26 -5.93 8.25
C ARG A 7 20.04 -5.03 8.46
N LEU A 8 19.03 -5.15 7.60
CA LEU A 8 17.78 -4.44 7.81
C LEU A 8 17.16 -4.90 9.12
N VAL A 9 16.54 -3.97 9.83
CA VAL A 9 15.88 -4.20 11.11
C VAL A 9 14.40 -3.86 10.94
N PRO A 10 13.48 -4.52 11.64
CA PRO A 10 12.07 -4.15 11.58
C PRO A 10 11.84 -2.66 11.87
N PRO A 11 10.84 -2.05 11.21
CA PRO A 11 10.59 -0.62 11.30
C PRO A 11 9.89 -0.17 12.59
N PHE A 12 9.61 -1.08 13.51
CA PHE A 12 9.01 -0.82 14.82
C PHE A 12 9.51 -1.89 15.81
N SER A 13 9.26 -1.70 17.09
CA SER A 13 9.71 -2.52 18.21
C SER A 13 8.77 -3.70 18.40
N LYS A 14 9.28 -4.74 19.07
CA LYS A 14 8.45 -5.91 19.42
C LYS A 14 7.35 -5.57 20.43
N GLU A 15 7.50 -4.48 21.18
CA GLU A 15 6.52 -4.03 22.18
C GLU A 15 5.35 -3.33 21.51
N ASP A 16 5.63 -2.50 20.50
CA ASP A 16 4.63 -1.70 19.77
C ASP A 16 3.98 -2.44 18.59
N ALA A 17 4.37 -3.68 18.33
CA ALA A 17 3.75 -4.52 17.31
C ALA A 17 2.26 -4.75 17.60
N LEU A 18 1.40 -4.46 16.61
CA LEU A 18 -0.05 -4.53 16.77
C LEU A 18 -0.58 -5.97 16.77
N LEU A 19 0.10 -6.89 16.08
CA LEU A 19 -0.23 -8.31 16.05
C LEU A 19 0.97 -9.16 16.46
N ARG A 20 0.71 -10.41 16.85
CA ARG A 20 1.70 -11.41 17.24
C ARG A 20 1.29 -12.78 16.69
N ASP A 21 2.28 -13.63 16.39
CA ASP A 21 2.08 -15.03 15.98
C ASP A 21 1.20 -15.20 14.72
N VAL A 22 1.24 -14.28 13.75
CA VAL A 22 0.32 -14.29 12.59
C VAL A 22 0.43 -15.58 11.76
N ARG A 23 1.62 -16.18 11.71
CA ARG A 23 1.87 -17.46 11.01
C ARG A 23 1.01 -18.63 11.54
N ARG A 24 0.53 -18.57 12.79
CA ARG A 24 -0.35 -19.63 13.35
C ARG A 24 -1.80 -19.53 12.87
N VAL A 25 -2.19 -18.39 12.28
CA VAL A 25 -3.60 -18.07 11.97
C VAL A 25 -3.89 -18.17 10.46
N GLY A 26 -2.87 -18.04 9.60
CA GLY A 26 -3.03 -18.02 8.14
C GLY A 26 -2.55 -19.30 7.46
N PRO A 27 -3.45 -20.16 6.91
CA PRO A 27 -3.06 -21.40 6.23
C PRO A 27 -2.29 -21.21 4.90
N PHE A 28 -2.16 -19.97 4.41
CA PHE A 28 -1.60 -19.68 3.08
C PHE A 28 -0.10 -19.32 3.06
N LEU A 29 0.54 -19.13 4.21
CA LEU A 29 1.97 -18.78 4.27
C LEU A 29 2.90 -20.01 4.43
N ASP A 30 2.34 -21.22 4.56
CA ASP A 30 3.05 -22.42 4.98
C ASP A 30 3.65 -23.25 3.83
N THR A 31 4.33 -22.60 2.88
CA THR A 31 5.08 -23.29 1.83
C THR A 31 6.39 -22.55 1.56
N GLY A 32 7.45 -22.90 2.29
CA GLY A 32 8.75 -22.20 2.34
C GLY A 32 9.53 -22.00 1.02
N LYS A 33 8.94 -22.26 -0.16
CA LYS A 33 9.43 -21.82 -1.48
C LYS A 33 8.51 -20.82 -2.20
N ASP A 34 7.22 -20.79 -1.87
CA ASP A 34 6.24 -19.90 -2.52
C ASP A 34 6.02 -18.60 -1.74
N THR A 35 6.47 -18.53 -0.48
CA THR A 35 6.30 -17.34 0.39
C THR A 35 6.90 -16.08 -0.23
N THR A 36 8.13 -16.14 -0.77
CA THR A 36 8.75 -14.97 -1.40
C THR A 36 8.01 -14.55 -2.68
N SER A 37 7.58 -15.51 -3.50
CA SER A 37 6.81 -15.23 -4.73
C SER A 37 5.46 -14.59 -4.40
N TYR A 38 4.78 -15.11 -3.38
CA TYR A 38 3.55 -14.54 -2.84
C TYR A 38 3.78 -13.11 -2.33
N LEU A 39 4.81 -12.87 -1.51
CA LEU A 39 5.11 -11.54 -0.98
C LEU A 39 5.41 -10.53 -2.07
N ARG A 40 6.14 -10.94 -3.12
CA ARG A 40 6.38 -10.06 -4.27
C ARG A 40 5.08 -9.71 -4.99
N ALA A 41 4.23 -10.69 -5.23
CA ALA A 41 2.92 -10.45 -5.86
C ALA A 41 1.98 -9.58 -5.00
N ASP A 42 2.06 -9.71 -3.68
CA ASP A 42 1.18 -9.00 -2.74
C ASP A 42 1.63 -7.55 -2.46
N LEU A 43 2.94 -7.28 -2.50
CA LEU A 43 3.52 -6.00 -2.06
C LEU A 43 4.09 -5.15 -3.20
N GLU A 44 4.71 -5.75 -4.22
CA GLU A 44 5.40 -5.00 -5.28
C GLU A 44 4.41 -4.39 -6.27
N THR A 45 4.76 -3.24 -6.86
CA THR A 45 3.89 -2.50 -7.79
C THR A 45 4.47 -2.40 -9.20
N PRO A 46 4.65 -3.55 -9.90
CA PRO A 46 5.39 -3.60 -11.15
C PRO A 46 4.73 -2.81 -12.28
N ARG A 47 3.41 -2.55 -12.23
CA ARG A 47 2.74 -1.72 -13.24
C ARG A 47 3.04 -0.25 -13.02
N LEU A 48 3.12 0.20 -11.78
CA LEU A 48 3.40 1.61 -11.48
C LEU A 48 4.87 1.95 -11.65
N ASP A 49 5.77 1.01 -11.35
CA ASP A 49 7.20 1.14 -11.62
C ASP A 49 7.51 1.43 -13.09
N LYS A 50 6.82 0.75 -14.02
CA LYS A 50 7.00 0.96 -15.46
C LYS A 50 6.73 2.38 -15.93
N ILE A 51 5.85 3.10 -15.23
CA ILE A 51 5.44 4.47 -15.59
C ILE A 51 5.91 5.50 -14.55
N TYR A 52 6.81 5.13 -13.66
CA TYR A 52 7.21 5.97 -12.53
C TYR A 52 7.65 7.38 -12.96
N SER A 53 8.44 7.49 -14.04
CA SER A 53 8.90 8.77 -14.61
C SER A 53 7.77 9.71 -15.04
N PHE A 54 6.59 9.16 -15.34
CA PHE A 54 5.40 9.90 -15.75
C PHE A 54 4.32 9.92 -14.67
N LEU A 55 4.56 9.33 -13.50
CA LEU A 55 3.54 9.16 -12.45
C LEU A 55 3.05 10.49 -11.89
N TRP A 56 3.88 11.53 -11.96
CA TRP A 56 3.52 12.90 -11.62
C TRP A 56 2.34 13.46 -12.45
N LEU A 57 2.13 12.92 -13.66
CA LEU A 57 0.95 13.22 -14.44
C LEU A 57 -0.30 12.64 -13.77
N ALA A 58 -0.24 11.45 -13.18
CA ALA A 58 -1.38 10.79 -12.55
C ALA A 58 -1.71 11.29 -11.13
N GLY A 59 -0.73 11.80 -10.40
CA GLY A 59 -0.91 12.39 -9.08
C GLY A 59 0.32 13.18 -8.63
N LEU A 60 0.16 14.12 -7.69
CA LEU A 60 1.30 14.85 -7.13
C LEU A 60 2.02 14.00 -6.08
N PRO A 61 3.35 14.13 -5.93
CA PRO A 61 4.11 13.43 -4.88
C PRO A 61 3.82 14.05 -3.52
N ARG A 62 2.65 13.71 -2.96
CA ARG A 62 2.13 14.22 -1.70
C ARG A 62 1.47 13.07 -0.92
N PRO A 63 1.47 13.13 0.42
CA PRO A 63 0.76 12.17 1.26
C PRO A 63 -0.72 12.06 0.89
N ALA A 64 -1.29 10.88 1.07
CA ALA A 64 -2.73 10.65 0.88
C ALA A 64 -3.55 11.46 1.89
N ARG A 65 -4.80 11.81 1.52
CA ARG A 65 -5.71 12.42 2.50
C ARG A 65 -6.25 11.35 3.45
N PRO A 66 -6.51 11.70 4.72
CA PRO A 66 -7.11 10.79 5.70
C PRO A 66 -8.48 10.31 5.30
N LEU A 67 -8.88 9.17 5.86
CA LEU A 67 -10.15 8.51 5.56
C LEU A 67 -11.37 9.41 5.81
N HIS A 68 -11.41 10.17 6.91
CA HIS A 68 -12.50 11.11 7.17
C HIS A 68 -12.59 12.20 6.09
N ARG A 69 -11.45 12.63 5.52
CA ARG A 69 -11.42 13.57 4.39
C ARG A 69 -11.84 12.90 3.09
N GLN A 70 -11.53 11.62 2.88
CA GLN A 70 -12.07 10.87 1.74
C GLN A 70 -13.60 10.82 1.80
N ASN A 71 -14.17 10.61 2.99
CA ASN A 71 -15.61 10.63 3.20
C ASN A 71 -16.22 12.03 2.93
N LEU A 72 -15.56 13.11 3.36
CA LEU A 72 -15.99 14.48 3.04
C LEU A 72 -15.95 14.80 1.54
N LEU A 73 -15.08 14.12 0.79
CA LEU A 73 -15.03 14.18 -0.67
C LEU A 73 -16.06 13.25 -1.34
N MET A 74 -16.97 12.65 -0.56
CA MET A 74 -17.99 11.71 -1.02
C MET A 74 -17.40 10.51 -1.78
N ARG A 75 -16.17 10.09 -1.41
CA ARG A 75 -15.54 8.90 -1.98
C ARG A 75 -15.99 7.66 -1.22
N THR A 76 -16.42 6.66 -1.97
CA THR A 76 -16.68 5.29 -1.51
C THR A 76 -15.37 4.51 -1.54
N ILE A 77 -15.04 3.86 -0.43
CA ILE A 77 -13.85 3.02 -0.31
C ILE A 77 -14.18 1.62 -0.84
N TYR A 78 -13.38 1.15 -1.79
CA TYR A 78 -13.43 -0.21 -2.32
C TYR A 78 -12.15 -0.95 -1.95
N LEU A 79 -12.30 -2.17 -1.46
CA LEU A 79 -11.17 -3.04 -1.17
C LEU A 79 -10.59 -3.60 -2.47
N THR A 80 -9.26 -3.68 -2.54
CA THR A 80 -8.52 -4.34 -3.60
C THR A 80 -7.39 -5.15 -3.00
N GLU A 81 -7.09 -6.33 -3.52
CA GLU A 81 -5.91 -7.08 -3.09
C GLU A 81 -4.67 -6.74 -3.92
N ASN A 82 -4.82 -5.97 -5.00
CA ASN A 82 -3.73 -5.63 -5.89
C ASN A 82 -2.98 -4.38 -5.37
N PRO A 83 -1.67 -4.46 -5.06
CA PRO A 83 -0.91 -3.31 -4.59
C PRO A 83 -0.81 -2.18 -5.62
N ASP A 84 -0.87 -2.48 -6.92
CA ASP A 84 -0.91 -1.45 -7.98
C ASP A 84 -2.22 -0.61 -7.93
N GLU A 85 -3.27 -1.10 -7.30
CA GLU A 85 -4.56 -0.40 -7.21
C GLU A 85 -4.71 0.40 -5.92
N HIS A 86 -3.82 0.18 -4.95
CA HIS A 86 -3.83 0.88 -3.68
C HIS A 86 -3.69 2.41 -3.89
N LEU A 87 -4.61 3.18 -3.30
CA LEU A 87 -4.76 4.64 -3.43
C LEU A 87 -5.02 5.16 -4.85
N VAL A 88 -5.47 4.28 -5.76
CA VAL A 88 -6.00 4.71 -7.05
C VAL A 88 -7.45 5.14 -6.89
N TRP A 89 -7.84 6.25 -7.52
CA TRP A 89 -9.20 6.74 -7.45
C TRP A 89 -9.77 7.11 -8.83
N HIS A 90 -11.08 6.93 -8.97
CA HIS A 90 -11.84 7.30 -10.16
C HIS A 90 -13.23 7.78 -9.73
N ASP A 91 -13.59 9.00 -10.14
CA ASP A 91 -14.83 9.65 -9.75
C ASP A 91 -15.03 9.65 -8.22
N ALA A 92 -16.07 8.98 -7.73
CA ALA A 92 -16.37 8.81 -6.32
C ALA A 92 -15.84 7.48 -5.74
N SER A 93 -14.97 6.75 -6.44
CA SER A 93 -14.43 5.46 -6.00
C SER A 93 -12.95 5.59 -5.64
N LEU A 94 -12.57 5.10 -4.46
CA LEU A 94 -11.19 5.03 -3.99
C LEU A 94 -10.85 3.58 -3.66
N PHE A 95 -9.85 3.02 -4.33
CA PHE A 95 -9.38 1.65 -4.11
C PHE A 95 -8.29 1.66 -3.04
N ILE A 96 -8.44 0.84 -2.01
CA ILE A 96 -7.48 0.72 -0.92
C ILE A 96 -7.25 -0.75 -0.63
N LYS A 97 -5.99 -1.17 -0.71
CA LYS A 97 -5.55 -2.49 -0.22
C LYS A 97 -5.57 -2.55 1.32
N PRO A 98 -6.30 -3.49 1.95
CA PRO A 98 -6.23 -3.75 3.39
C PRO A 98 -4.79 -4.00 3.84
N ILE A 99 -4.43 -3.65 5.08
CA ILE A 99 -3.11 -4.03 5.60
C ILE A 99 -3.10 -5.56 5.79
N PRO A 100 -2.17 -6.29 5.14
CA PRO A 100 -1.98 -7.70 5.44
C PRO A 100 -1.53 -7.86 6.90
N ALA A 101 -2.18 -8.76 7.64
CA ALA A 101 -1.91 -8.95 9.08
C ALA A 101 -0.44 -9.19 9.40
N TYR A 102 0.30 -9.86 8.52
CA TYR A 102 1.72 -10.14 8.69
C TYR A 102 2.59 -8.87 8.73
N LEU A 103 2.15 -7.76 8.14
CA LEU A 103 2.87 -6.48 8.23
C LEU A 103 2.79 -5.84 9.61
N LEU A 104 1.85 -6.29 10.45
CA LEU A 104 1.65 -5.81 11.81
C LEU A 104 2.36 -6.68 12.85
N ASP A 105 3.06 -7.73 12.42
CA ASP A 105 3.79 -8.69 13.26
C ASP A 105 5.30 -8.47 13.13
N TYR A 106 5.94 -8.12 14.25
CA TYR A 106 7.39 -7.86 14.30
C TYR A 106 8.23 -9.04 13.82
N GLU A 107 7.86 -10.27 14.21
CA GLU A 107 8.68 -11.45 13.93
C GLU A 107 8.67 -11.79 12.43
N PHE A 108 7.57 -11.46 11.74
CA PHE A 108 7.48 -11.62 10.29
C PHE A 108 8.45 -10.69 9.56
N TRP A 109 8.59 -9.45 10.01
CA TRP A 109 9.56 -8.52 9.43
C TRP A 109 10.98 -9.05 9.54
N GLU A 110 11.38 -9.49 10.74
CA GLU A 110 12.73 -9.99 11.00
C GLU A 110 13.07 -11.23 10.15
N GLN A 111 12.09 -12.10 9.92
CA GLN A 111 12.30 -13.39 9.26
C GLN A 111 12.16 -13.34 7.73
N ASP A 112 11.19 -12.59 7.19
CA ASP A 112 10.86 -12.65 5.76
C ASP A 112 11.14 -11.34 5.00
N LEU A 113 10.95 -10.18 5.63
CA LEU A 113 11.04 -8.88 4.93
C LEU A 113 12.42 -8.23 5.05
N CYS A 114 13.09 -8.34 6.20
CA CYS A 114 14.41 -7.74 6.41
C CYS A 114 15.54 -8.41 5.60
N ASN A 115 15.26 -9.55 4.97
CA ASN A 115 16.23 -10.26 4.11
C ASN A 115 16.20 -9.79 2.65
N ASP A 116 15.17 -9.05 2.23
CA ASP A 116 15.00 -8.55 0.87
C ASP A 116 14.65 -7.06 0.89
N ILE A 117 15.55 -6.22 0.36
CA ILE A 117 15.40 -4.77 0.35
C ILE A 117 14.12 -4.37 -0.41
N THR A 118 13.81 -4.99 -1.55
CA THR A 118 12.65 -4.54 -2.36
C THR A 118 11.32 -4.84 -1.66
N LEU A 119 11.23 -6.00 -1.01
CA LEU A 119 10.07 -6.37 -0.19
C LEU A 119 9.95 -5.47 1.03
N TYR A 120 11.07 -5.18 1.70
CA TYR A 120 11.10 -4.26 2.84
C TYR A 120 10.58 -2.87 2.44
N GLU A 121 11.11 -2.29 1.36
CA GLU A 121 10.72 -0.96 0.88
C GLU A 121 9.23 -0.90 0.48
N SER A 122 8.73 -1.97 -0.14
CA SER A 122 7.32 -2.08 -0.57
C SER A 122 6.38 -2.24 0.62
N ALA A 123 6.70 -3.14 1.55
CA ALA A 123 5.96 -3.34 2.80
C ALA A 123 5.91 -2.06 3.64
N TYR A 124 7.07 -1.38 3.74
CA TYR A 124 7.18 -0.16 4.53
C TYR A 124 6.38 0.97 3.90
N GLY A 125 6.46 1.11 2.56
CA GLY A 125 5.65 2.07 1.83
C GLY A 125 4.14 1.86 2.03
N LEU A 126 3.68 0.59 2.07
CA LEU A 126 2.29 0.28 2.38
C LEU A 126 1.91 0.70 3.80
N LEU A 127 2.75 0.46 4.81
CA LEU A 127 2.49 0.95 6.17
C LEU A 127 2.44 2.49 6.22
N MET A 128 3.34 3.16 5.51
CA MET A 128 3.38 4.63 5.44
C MET A 128 2.11 5.23 4.83
N SER A 129 1.50 4.54 3.86
CA SER A 129 0.24 5.00 3.29
C SER A 129 -0.88 5.02 4.35
N TYR A 130 -0.86 4.07 5.28
CA TYR A 130 -1.82 3.99 6.38
C TYR A 130 -1.57 5.03 7.47
N VAL A 131 -0.32 5.42 7.72
CA VAL A 131 -0.01 6.59 8.56
C VAL A 131 -0.69 7.85 8.02
N TRP A 132 -0.79 8.00 6.70
CA TRP A 132 -1.49 9.13 6.08
C TRP A 132 -3.01 9.01 6.14
N LEU A 133 -3.53 7.80 5.94
CA LEU A 133 -4.96 7.50 5.94
C LEU A 133 -5.57 7.61 7.35
N VAL A 134 -4.84 7.18 8.38
CA VAL A 134 -5.32 7.03 9.76
C VAL A 134 -4.64 8.03 10.69
N ARG A 135 -5.11 9.29 10.66
CA ARG A 135 -4.54 10.39 11.47
C ARG A 135 -5.32 10.72 12.72
N HIS A 136 -6.58 10.31 12.81
CA HIS A 136 -7.46 10.60 13.94
C HIS A 136 -8.21 9.35 14.40
N PRO A 137 -8.76 9.33 15.63
CA PRO A 137 -9.60 8.24 16.11
C PRO A 137 -10.81 7.97 15.19
N SER A 138 -11.35 8.99 14.52
CA SER A 138 -12.41 8.83 13.53
C SER A 138 -11.93 8.08 12.28
N ASP A 139 -10.69 8.29 11.84
CA ASP A 139 -10.11 7.58 10.71
C ASP A 139 -9.91 6.10 11.06
N LEU A 140 -9.43 5.79 12.26
CA LEU A 140 -9.25 4.40 12.70
C LEU A 140 -10.59 3.66 12.71
N ARG A 141 -11.66 4.29 13.22
CA ARG A 141 -13.01 3.72 13.15
C ARG A 141 -13.49 3.49 11.71
N VAL A 142 -13.16 4.38 10.77
CA VAL A 142 -13.50 4.19 9.36
C VAL A 142 -12.71 3.01 8.78
N ALA A 143 -11.41 2.92 9.08
CA ALA A 143 -10.55 1.83 8.63
C ALA A 143 -11.05 0.46 9.12
N SER A 144 -11.33 0.32 10.42
CA SER A 144 -11.86 -0.92 10.99
C SER A 144 -13.22 -1.31 10.40
N ARG A 145 -14.14 -0.34 10.23
CA ARG A 145 -15.46 -0.60 9.61
C ARG A 145 -15.37 -1.00 8.15
N ALA A 146 -14.40 -0.46 7.41
CA ALA A 146 -14.16 -0.80 6.02
C ALA A 146 -13.36 -2.11 5.86
N GLY A 147 -12.90 -2.74 6.94
CA GLY A 147 -12.05 -3.94 6.88
C GLY A 147 -10.64 -3.67 6.38
N LEU A 148 -10.16 -2.42 6.48
CA LEU A 148 -8.80 -2.04 6.09
C LEU A 148 -7.75 -2.39 7.16
N LEU A 149 -8.19 -2.45 8.41
CA LEU A 149 -7.40 -2.78 9.58
C LEU A 149 -8.16 -3.81 10.43
N PRO A 150 -7.45 -4.64 11.22
CA PRO A 150 -8.07 -5.45 12.27
C PRO A 150 -9.00 -4.60 13.16
N ALA A 151 -10.16 -5.17 13.52
CA ALA A 151 -11.22 -4.44 14.21
C ALA A 151 -10.93 -4.13 15.69
N ASP A 152 -9.94 -4.82 16.24
CA ASP A 152 -9.55 -4.87 17.65
C ASP A 152 -8.38 -3.93 18.00
N ILE A 153 -7.88 -3.13 17.05
CA ILE A 153 -6.81 -2.17 17.29
C ILE A 153 -7.35 -0.95 18.05
N ASP A 154 -6.84 -0.72 19.26
CA ASP A 154 -7.09 0.50 20.03
C ASP A 154 -6.33 1.71 19.45
N TRP A 155 -6.87 2.92 19.65
CA TRP A 155 -6.22 4.15 19.20
C TRP A 155 -4.85 4.37 19.84
N ASN A 156 -4.66 4.05 21.13
CA ASN A 156 -3.38 4.25 21.78
C ASN A 156 -2.32 3.30 21.23
N ASN A 157 -2.71 2.04 20.96
CA ASN A 157 -1.83 1.06 20.32
C ASN A 157 -1.43 1.51 18.90
N TRP A 158 -2.40 2.02 18.12
CA TRP A 158 -2.13 2.60 16.80
C TRP A 158 -1.13 3.77 16.89
N VAL A 159 -1.31 4.68 17.84
CA VAL A 159 -0.40 5.82 18.04
C VAL A 159 0.99 5.33 18.43
N ALA A 160 1.13 4.40 19.38
CA ALA A 160 2.42 3.84 19.78
C ALA A 160 3.16 3.20 18.58
N PHE A 161 2.47 2.36 17.83
CA PHE A 161 2.98 1.73 16.61
C PHE A 161 3.47 2.77 15.58
N VAL A 162 2.64 3.77 15.25
CA VAL A 162 2.99 4.81 14.27
C VAL A 162 4.12 5.72 14.77
N THR A 163 4.17 6.00 16.07
CA THR A 163 5.25 6.81 16.66
C THR A 163 6.59 6.10 16.51
N ASP A 164 6.69 4.82 16.85
CA ASP A 164 7.95 4.09 16.69
C ASP A 164 8.32 3.90 15.20
N LEU A 165 7.33 3.68 14.34
CA LEU A 165 7.51 3.61 12.89
C LEU A 165 8.12 4.90 12.31
N ASN A 166 7.66 6.07 12.78
CA ASN A 166 8.17 7.37 12.33
C ASN A 166 9.53 7.72 12.96
N VAL A 167 9.78 7.40 14.23
CA VAL A 167 11.08 7.68 14.89
C VAL A 167 12.22 7.00 14.14
N ARG A 168 11.99 5.79 13.62
CA ARG A 168 12.98 5.03 12.84
C ARG A 168 13.14 5.54 11.40
N LEU A 169 12.22 6.38 10.90
CA LEU A 169 12.33 7.03 9.60
C LEU A 169 13.43 8.10 9.59
N ASP A 170 13.55 8.88 10.66
CA ASP A 170 14.47 10.03 10.78
C ASP A 170 15.93 9.64 10.95
N SER A 171 16.22 8.43 11.44
CA SER A 171 17.60 8.02 11.76
C SER A 171 18.36 7.43 10.56
N THR A 172 17.69 6.96 9.50
CA THR A 172 18.43 6.24 8.44
C THR A 172 17.78 6.15 7.03
N MET A 173 16.47 6.33 6.81
CA MET A 173 15.86 5.60 5.67
C MET A 173 14.82 6.32 4.75
N LEU A 174 14.93 7.63 4.47
CA LEU A 174 14.12 8.26 3.39
C LEU A 174 14.40 7.69 1.98
N CYS A 175 15.51 6.96 1.82
CA CYS A 175 15.89 6.26 0.59
C CYS A 175 15.10 4.95 0.35
N ASN A 176 14.48 4.39 1.39
CA ASN A 176 14.01 2.99 1.44
C ASN A 176 12.48 2.88 1.47
N VAL A 177 11.82 3.83 0.83
CA VAL A 177 10.40 3.72 0.56
C VAL A 177 10.26 3.44 -0.92
N ASP A 178 9.53 2.38 -1.26
CA ASP A 178 9.28 2.04 -2.65
C ASP A 178 8.72 3.26 -3.39
N ARG A 179 9.18 3.42 -4.63
CA ARG A 179 8.94 4.60 -5.46
C ARG A 179 7.45 4.93 -5.59
N ARG A 180 6.58 3.92 -5.60
CA ARG A 180 5.12 4.11 -5.66
C ARG A 180 4.59 4.91 -4.49
N TYR A 181 5.09 4.66 -3.29
CA TYR A 181 4.64 5.29 -2.05
C TYR A 181 5.29 6.65 -1.79
N ARG A 182 5.91 7.26 -2.81
CA ARG A 182 6.16 8.71 -2.84
C ARG A 182 4.91 9.50 -3.24
N TYR A 183 3.92 8.81 -3.80
CA TYR A 183 2.66 9.37 -4.25
C TYR A 183 1.53 8.78 -3.41
N GLY A 184 0.68 9.63 -2.83
CA GLY A 184 -0.57 9.18 -2.22
C GLY A 184 -1.59 8.77 -3.29
N GLU A 185 -2.52 9.68 -3.55
CA GLU A 185 -3.66 9.42 -4.43
C GLU A 185 -3.29 9.56 -5.92
N LEU A 186 -3.56 8.51 -6.70
CA LEU A 186 -3.37 8.51 -8.16
C LEU A 186 -4.71 8.46 -8.89
N ARG A 187 -4.87 9.30 -9.91
CA ARG A 187 -6.10 9.34 -10.70
C ARG A 187 -6.08 8.26 -11.79
N LEU A 188 -7.02 7.32 -11.74
CA LEU A 188 -7.12 6.20 -12.69
C LEU A 188 -7.22 6.65 -14.15
N SER A 189 -7.99 7.71 -14.41
CA SER A 189 -8.16 8.21 -15.79
C SER A 189 -6.83 8.63 -16.41
N ARG A 190 -5.91 9.18 -15.60
CA ARG A 190 -4.58 9.58 -16.06
C ARG A 190 -3.65 8.38 -16.19
N LEU A 191 -3.70 7.42 -15.27
CA LEU A 191 -2.98 6.14 -15.41
C LEU A 191 -3.38 5.40 -16.69
N ASN A 192 -4.68 5.36 -17.00
CA ASN A 192 -5.20 4.81 -18.25
C ASN A 192 -4.63 5.53 -19.48
N THR A 193 -4.54 6.86 -19.46
CA THR A 193 -3.91 7.62 -20.54
C THR A 193 -2.44 7.24 -20.73
N LEU A 194 -1.66 7.14 -19.64
CA LEU A 194 -0.24 6.76 -19.73
C LEU A 194 -0.06 5.37 -20.37
N TYR A 195 -0.90 4.42 -19.98
CA TYR A 195 -0.88 3.05 -20.50
C TYR A 195 -1.33 2.96 -21.96
N ARG A 196 -2.39 3.70 -22.33
CA ARG A 196 -2.91 3.73 -23.71
C ARG A 196 -1.96 4.44 -24.69
N LEU A 197 -1.19 5.42 -24.21
CA LEU A 197 -0.14 6.09 -24.98
C LEU A 197 1.15 5.25 -25.12
N GLY A 198 1.19 4.04 -24.54
CA GLY A 198 2.33 3.14 -24.66
C GLY A 198 3.54 3.51 -23.80
N LEU A 199 3.39 4.44 -22.84
CA LEU A 199 4.49 4.86 -21.96
C LEU A 199 4.95 3.74 -21.00
N ALA A 200 4.12 2.70 -20.81
CA ALA A 200 4.45 1.49 -20.06
C ALA A 200 5.03 0.36 -20.95
N GLY A 201 5.33 0.65 -22.22
CA GLY A 201 5.60 -0.33 -23.28
C GLY A 201 4.35 -0.66 -24.09
N PHE A 202 4.50 -0.75 -25.41
CA PHE A 202 3.40 -1.07 -26.32
C PHE A 202 2.85 -2.48 -26.05
N SER A 203 1.57 -2.56 -25.72
CA SER A 203 0.85 -3.83 -25.55
C SER A 203 -0.60 -3.62 -25.96
N LEU A 204 -1.12 -4.47 -26.85
CA LEU A 204 -2.52 -4.41 -27.28
C LEU A 204 -3.48 -4.54 -26.10
N ARG A 205 -3.12 -5.32 -25.07
CA ARG A 205 -3.87 -5.44 -23.82
C ARG A 205 -3.94 -4.10 -23.06
N ASN A 206 -2.82 -3.38 -22.97
CA ASN A 206 -2.77 -2.08 -22.30
C ASN A 206 -3.56 -0.99 -23.06
N VAL A 207 -3.59 -1.06 -24.39
CA VAL A 207 -4.41 -0.16 -25.23
C VAL A 207 -5.90 -0.39 -25.01
N VAL A 208 -6.34 -1.65 -24.88
CA VAL A 208 -7.76 -2.01 -24.69
C VAL A 208 -8.21 -1.77 -23.24
N TYR A 209 -7.48 -2.32 -22.27
CA TYR A 209 -7.92 -2.38 -20.87
C TYR A 209 -7.33 -1.28 -19.97
N GLY A 210 -6.28 -0.56 -20.41
CA GLY A 210 -5.65 0.49 -19.60
C GLY A 210 -4.90 -0.06 -18.37
N PHE A 211 -4.93 0.71 -17.28
CA PHE A 211 -4.18 0.44 -16.06
C PHE A 211 -4.81 -0.65 -15.19
N MET A 212 -6.12 -0.62 -14.96
CA MET A 212 -6.86 -1.67 -14.21
C MET A 212 -7.55 -2.61 -15.20
N SER A 213 -7.20 -3.91 -15.19
CA SER A 213 -7.88 -4.94 -15.99
C SER A 213 -9.05 -5.53 -15.18
N GLY A 214 -10.10 -4.74 -14.96
CA GLY A 214 -11.32 -5.18 -14.29
C GLY A 214 -12.49 -4.32 -14.73
N SER A 215 -13.62 -4.96 -15.05
CA SER A 215 -14.85 -4.33 -15.54
C SER A 215 -15.53 -3.45 -14.48
N LEU A 216 -14.95 -2.29 -14.19
CA LEU A 216 -15.64 -1.15 -13.58
C LEU A 216 -16.13 -0.16 -14.66
N PHE A 217 -15.65 -0.33 -15.90
CA PHE A 217 -16.05 0.43 -17.08
C PHE A 217 -17.18 -0.29 -17.82
N CYS A 218 -18.37 -0.34 -17.23
CA CYS A 218 -19.64 -0.49 -17.96
C CYS A 218 -20.86 -0.27 -17.04
N ARG A 219 -21.07 0.96 -16.59
CA ARG A 219 -22.44 1.51 -16.54
C ARG A 219 -22.38 2.96 -17.05
N PRO A 220 -22.90 3.26 -18.24
CA PRO A 220 -23.31 4.62 -18.52
C PRO A 220 -24.37 4.97 -17.48
N CYS A 221 -24.19 6.06 -16.75
CA CYS A 221 -25.28 6.68 -16.00
C CYS A 221 -26.43 6.92 -16.99
N ARG A 222 -27.45 6.06 -16.94
CA ARG A 222 -28.73 6.29 -17.60
C ARG A 222 -29.58 7.06 -16.60
N TRP A 223 -29.90 8.28 -17.00
CA TRP A 223 -30.80 9.23 -16.36
C TRP A 223 -32.09 8.59 -15.84
N HIS A 224 -32.51 9.01 -14.64
CA HIS A 224 -33.91 9.25 -14.28
C HIS A 224 -33.98 10.41 -13.29
#